data_AF-A0A0P4UQR0-F1
#
_entry.id   AF-A0A0P4UQR0-F1
#
_cell.length_a   1.000
_cell.length_b   1.000
_cell.length_c   1.000
_cell.angle_alpha   90.00
_cell.angle_beta   90.00
_cell.angle_gamma   90.00
#
_symmetry.space_group_name_H-M   'P 1'
#
loop_
_entity.id
_entity.type
_entity.pdbx_description
1 polymer ?
#
loop_
_entity_poly.entity_id
_entity_poly.type
_entity_poly.pdbx_seq_one_letter_code
_entity_poly.pdbx_strand_id
1 'polypeptide(L)'
;MSKKSFSARIESNIYDQIKAHCQEQQISQAQLLEQWAIDFFNLSERKTEKRQYEQFEPVQAGPGCTPIEELNFAVRTYIRLKRAEIHTVEELGTLSEQDLFDIKDLGAKSIEEIFEGLNRSII
;
A
#
# COMPACT_ATOMS: atom_id res chain seq x y z
N MET A 1 67.94 -17.34 -17.08
CA MET A 1 67.00 -16.22 -16.82
C MET A 1 65.64 -16.62 -17.37
N SER A 2 64.53 -16.13 -16.80
CA SER A 2 63.16 -16.32 -17.32
C SER A 2 62.40 -17.61 -16.96
N LYS A 3 62.29 -17.94 -15.67
CA LYS A 3 61.14 -18.73 -15.14
C LYS A 3 60.23 -17.90 -14.23
N LYS A 4 60.83 -16.94 -13.50
CA LYS A 4 60.10 -15.99 -12.63
C LYS A 4 59.17 -15.05 -13.40
N SER A 5 59.50 -14.67 -14.64
CA SER A 5 58.68 -13.76 -15.46
C SER A 5 57.47 -14.44 -16.11
N PHE A 6 57.55 -15.74 -16.41
CA PHE A 6 56.43 -16.48 -16.98
C PHE A 6 55.39 -16.82 -15.90
N SER A 7 55.84 -17.29 -14.73
CA SER A 7 54.95 -17.55 -13.57
C SER A 7 54.14 -16.31 -13.19
N ALA A 8 54.81 -15.16 -13.03
CA ALA A 8 54.15 -13.91 -12.68
C ALA A 8 53.13 -13.43 -13.72
N ARG A 9 53.36 -13.72 -15.01
CA ARG A 9 52.46 -13.34 -16.10
C ARG A 9 51.25 -14.25 -16.19
N ILE A 10 51.41 -15.53 -15.87
CA ILE A 10 50.30 -16.49 -15.76
C ILE A 10 49.46 -16.16 -14.52
N GLU A 11 50.10 -15.86 -13.38
CA GLU A 11 49.43 -15.45 -12.15
C GLU A 11 48.64 -14.14 -12.33
N SER A 12 49.21 -13.13 -12.99
CA SER A 12 48.50 -11.88 -13.32
C SER A 12 47.30 -12.13 -14.23
N ASN A 13 47.46 -12.96 -15.27
CA ASN A 13 46.37 -13.24 -16.22
C ASN A 13 45.21 -13.99 -15.55
N ILE A 14 45.52 -14.97 -14.70
CA ILE A 14 44.49 -15.70 -13.92
C ILE A 14 43.78 -14.75 -12.95
N TYR A 15 44.52 -13.89 -12.25
CA TYR A 15 43.92 -12.92 -11.33
C TYR A 15 43.00 -11.92 -12.06
N ASP A 16 43.45 -11.39 -13.21
CA ASP A 16 42.67 -10.46 -14.02
C ASP A 16 41.41 -11.14 -14.60
N GLN A 17 41.50 -12.40 -15.03
CA GLN A 17 40.34 -13.19 -15.49
C GLN A 17 39.33 -13.45 -14.38
N ILE A 18 39.78 -13.83 -13.18
CA ILE A 18 38.89 -14.06 -12.03
C ILE A 18 38.21 -12.74 -11.63
N LYS A 19 38.94 -11.63 -11.63
CA LYS A 19 38.41 -10.31 -11.31
C LYS A 19 37.38 -9.83 -12.34
N ALA A 20 37.66 -10.00 -13.62
CA ALA A 20 36.72 -9.68 -14.70
C ALA A 20 35.45 -10.53 -14.60
N HIS A 21 35.58 -11.84 -14.37
CA HIS A 21 34.42 -12.72 -14.19
C HIS A 21 33.61 -12.34 -12.95
N CYS A 22 34.25 -12.03 -11.82
CA CYS A 22 33.58 -11.56 -10.61
C CYS A 22 32.84 -10.23 -10.85
N GLN A 23 33.43 -9.31 -11.61
CA GLN A 23 32.81 -8.03 -11.97
C GLN A 23 31.62 -8.23 -12.92
N GLU A 24 31.73 -9.09 -13.92
CA GLU A 24 30.62 -9.45 -14.84
C GLU A 24 29.44 -10.09 -14.09
N GLN A 25 29.72 -10.96 -13.12
CA GLN A 25 28.69 -11.55 -12.26
C GLN A 25 27.99 -10.49 -11.40
N GLN A 26 28.74 -9.52 -10.84
CA GLN A 26 28.14 -8.41 -10.08
C GLN A 26 27.29 -7.48 -10.94
N ILE A 27 27.74 -7.17 -12.16
CA ILE A 27 26.97 -6.36 -13.12
C ILE A 27 25.66 -7.08 -13.48
N SER A 28 25.70 -8.39 -13.69
CA SER A 28 24.50 -9.20 -14.00
C SER A 28 23.48 -9.18 -12.85
N GLN A 29 23.95 -9.22 -11.59
CA GLN A 29 23.06 -9.10 -10.44
C GLN A 29 22.45 -7.70 -10.30
N ALA A 30 23.23 -6.64 -10.56
CA ALA A 30 22.71 -5.27 -10.58
C ALA A 30 21.63 -5.08 -11.66
N GLN A 31 21.84 -5.63 -12.85
CA GLN A 31 20.86 -5.59 -13.94
C GLN A 31 19.56 -6.33 -13.58
N LEU A 32 19.64 -7.48 -12.89
CA LEU A 32 18.45 -8.19 -12.45
C LEU A 32 17.65 -7.40 -11.40
N LEU A 33 18.34 -6.71 -10.49
CA LEU A 33 17.70 -5.81 -9.51
C LEU A 33 17.04 -4.61 -10.19
N GLU A 34 17.66 -4.06 -11.23
CA GLU A 34 17.05 -3.01 -12.05
C GLU A 34 15.79 -3.51 -12.78
N GLN A 35 15.84 -4.70 -13.38
CA GLN A 35 14.66 -5.31 -14.01
C GLN A 35 13.54 -5.53 -12.99
N TRP A 36 13.86 -6.05 -11.80
CA TRP A 36 12.89 -6.21 -10.71
C TRP A 36 12.31 -4.88 -10.23
N ALA A 37 13.12 -3.82 -10.17
CA ALA A 37 12.64 -2.49 -9.78
C ALA A 37 11.67 -1.92 -10.82
N ILE A 38 11.96 -2.10 -12.11
CA ILE A 38 11.08 -1.71 -13.22
C ILE A 38 9.78 -2.52 -13.18
N ASP A 39 9.86 -3.85 -13.05
CA ASP A 39 8.70 -4.73 -12.99
C ASP A 39 7.83 -4.45 -11.75
N PHE A 40 8.45 -4.24 -10.59
CA PHE A 40 7.76 -3.86 -9.36
C PHE A 40 7.08 -2.49 -9.50
N PHE A 41 7.74 -1.51 -10.12
CA PHE A 41 7.16 -0.20 -10.39
C PHE A 41 5.97 -0.31 -11.34
N ASN A 42 6.09 -1.05 -12.44
CA ASN A 42 5.00 -1.32 -13.37
C ASN A 42 3.84 -2.11 -12.73
N LEU A 43 4.13 -3.00 -11.77
CA LEU A 43 3.13 -3.69 -10.94
C LEU A 43 2.46 -2.73 -9.95
N SER A 44 3.17 -1.74 -9.44
CA SER A 44 2.62 -0.69 -8.57
C SER A 44 1.63 0.20 -9.34
N GLU A 45 1.92 0.51 -10.61
CA GLU A 45 1.02 1.29 -11.46
C GLU A 45 -0.30 0.56 -11.78
N ARG A 46 -0.33 -0.79 -11.73
CA ARG A 46 -1.58 -1.57 -11.88
C ARG A 46 -2.51 -1.48 -10.65
N LYS A 47 -2.03 -1.04 -9.48
CA LYS A 47 -2.87 -0.91 -8.26
C LYS A 47 -3.21 0.52 -7.88
N THR A 48 -2.94 1.47 -8.77
CA THR A 48 -3.61 2.77 -8.77
C THR A 48 -4.54 2.91 -9.96
N GLU A 49 -5.19 1.83 -10.39
CA GLU A 49 -6.60 1.99 -10.77
C GLU A 49 -7.24 2.60 -9.54
N LYS A 50 -7.43 3.93 -9.58
CA LYS A 50 -8.30 4.63 -8.66
C LYS A 50 -9.52 3.73 -8.60
N ARG A 51 -9.77 3.08 -7.45
CA ARG A 51 -11.10 2.56 -7.16
C ARG A 51 -11.99 3.70 -7.60
N GLN A 52 -12.76 3.49 -8.68
CA GLN A 52 -13.65 4.51 -9.16
C GLN A 52 -14.56 4.73 -7.97
N TYR A 53 -14.30 5.78 -7.22
CA TYR A 53 -15.37 6.48 -6.56
C TYR A 53 -16.18 6.93 -7.77
N GLU A 54 -17.17 6.15 -8.16
CA GLU A 54 -18.26 6.68 -8.94
C GLU A 54 -18.61 7.97 -8.18
N GLN A 55 -18.38 9.10 -8.84
CA GLN A 55 -18.93 10.35 -8.38
C GLN A 55 -20.43 10.14 -8.47
N PHE A 56 -21.01 9.59 -7.41
CA PHE A 56 -22.42 9.74 -7.17
C PHE A 56 -22.61 11.24 -7.04
N GLU A 57 -23.30 11.84 -8.01
CA GLU A 57 -23.87 13.16 -7.78
C GLU A 57 -24.61 13.08 -6.45
N PRO A 58 -24.49 14.08 -5.56
CA PRO A 58 -25.24 14.08 -4.32
C PRO A 58 -26.71 13.94 -4.70
N VAL A 59 -27.29 12.77 -4.45
CA VAL A 59 -28.72 12.58 -4.55
C VAL A 59 -29.30 13.54 -3.55
N GLN A 60 -29.92 14.59 -4.09
CA GLN A 60 -30.49 15.76 -3.41
C GLN A 60 -30.80 15.46 -1.93
N ALA A 61 -29.87 15.83 -1.06
CA ALA A 61 -29.99 15.57 0.37
C ALA A 61 -31.15 16.38 0.92
N GLY A 62 -32.16 15.67 1.42
CA GLY A 62 -33.03 16.23 2.45
C GLY A 62 -32.18 16.72 3.63
N PRO A 63 -32.67 17.67 4.43
CA PRO A 63 -31.93 18.28 5.53
C PRO A 63 -31.60 17.21 6.59
N GLY A 64 -30.38 16.65 6.54
CA GLY A 64 -29.94 15.59 7.46
C GLY A 64 -28.70 14.79 7.02
N CYS A 65 -28.31 14.82 5.74
CA CYS A 65 -27.23 13.98 5.24
C CYS A 65 -25.83 14.57 5.45
N THR A 66 -25.31 14.54 6.68
CA THR A 66 -23.88 14.77 6.92
C THR A 66 -23.08 13.59 6.38
N PRO A 67 -22.06 13.79 5.52
CA PRO A 67 -21.21 12.73 5.02
C PRO A 67 -20.22 12.24 6.09
N ILE A 68 -19.86 10.95 6.07
CA ILE A 68 -18.89 10.39 7.05
C ILE A 68 -17.48 10.99 6.93
N GLU A 69 -17.18 11.64 5.80
CA GLU A 69 -15.93 12.37 5.54
C GLU A 69 -15.71 13.52 6.53
N GLU A 70 -16.78 14.14 7.05
CA GLU A 70 -16.68 15.26 8.00
C GLU A 70 -16.27 14.81 9.41
N LEU A 71 -16.50 13.54 9.75
CA LEU A 71 -16.12 12.97 11.06
C LEU A 71 -14.63 12.62 11.17
N ASN A 72 -13.89 12.68 10.05
CA ASN A 72 -12.44 12.46 9.96
C ASN A 72 -11.96 11.19 10.68
N PHE A 73 -12.61 10.06 10.38
CA PHE A 73 -12.24 8.75 10.93
C PHE A 73 -10.82 8.32 10.53
N ALA A 74 -10.23 7.42 11.32
CA ALA A 74 -8.99 6.77 10.92
C ALA A 74 -9.16 6.03 9.59
N VAL A 75 -8.11 6.02 8.77
CA VAL A 75 -8.11 5.42 7.42
C VAL A 75 -8.66 3.99 7.41
N ARG A 76 -8.34 3.18 8.44
CA ARG A 76 -8.85 1.82 8.57
C ARG A 76 -10.38 1.83 8.74
N THR A 77 -10.89 2.59 9.69
CA THR A 77 -12.31 2.71 10.04
C THR A 77 -13.10 3.23 8.83
N TYR A 78 -12.64 4.31 8.20
CA TYR A 78 -13.23 4.86 6.97
C TYR A 78 -13.32 3.83 5.83
N ILE A 79 -12.23 3.10 5.56
CA ILE A 79 -12.21 2.10 4.48
C ILE A 79 -13.17 0.94 4.77
N ARG A 80 -13.39 0.58 6.03
CA ARG A 80 -14.37 -0.47 6.38
C ARG A 80 -15.80 0.02 6.22
N LEU A 81 -16.12 1.21 6.72
CA LEU A 81 -17.43 1.83 6.55
C LEU A 81 -17.80 1.97 5.06
N LYS A 82 -16.87 2.47 4.24
CA LYS A 82 -17.09 2.62 2.79
C LYS A 82 -17.26 1.29 2.05
N ARG A 83 -16.66 0.20 2.55
CA ARG A 83 -16.87 -1.16 1.99
C ARG A 83 -18.18 -1.79 2.43
N ALA A 84 -18.74 -1.32 3.54
CA ALA A 84 -20.06 -1.70 4.02
C ALA A 84 -21.17 -0.82 3.42
N GLU A 85 -20.84 0.01 2.42
CA GLU A 85 -21.78 0.92 1.73
C GLU A 85 -22.40 1.98 2.65
N ILE A 86 -21.72 2.30 3.75
CA ILE A 86 -22.12 3.38 4.67
C ILE A 86 -21.44 4.67 4.21
N HIS A 87 -22.23 5.69 3.90
CA HIS A 87 -21.74 6.96 3.35
C HIS A 87 -22.19 8.17 4.17
N THR A 88 -23.25 8.04 4.96
CA THR A 88 -23.78 9.14 5.78
C THR A 88 -23.71 8.86 7.28
N VAL A 89 -23.68 9.94 8.07
CA VAL A 89 -23.72 9.86 9.54
C VAL A 89 -25.06 9.31 10.03
N GLU A 90 -26.14 9.58 9.29
CA GLU A 90 -27.48 9.05 9.60
C GLU A 90 -27.53 7.53 9.46
N GLU A 91 -27.06 6.98 8.34
CA GLU A 91 -26.90 5.52 8.15
C GLU A 91 -26.07 4.91 9.27
N LEU A 92 -24.93 5.52 9.60
CA LEU A 92 -24.05 5.06 10.66
C LEU A 92 -24.73 5.08 12.05
N GLY A 93 -25.57 6.08 12.32
CA GLY A 93 -26.32 6.21 13.56
C GLY A 93 -27.50 5.23 13.70
N THR A 94 -27.98 4.65 12.60
CA THR A 94 -29.04 3.61 12.63
C THR A 94 -28.52 2.22 12.97
N LEU A 95 -27.21 1.99 12.85
CA LEU A 95 -26.59 0.70 13.13
C LEU A 95 -26.43 0.46 14.62
N SER A 96 -26.70 -0.77 15.05
CA SER A 96 -26.45 -1.19 16.42
C SER A 96 -24.98 -1.60 16.62
N GLU A 97 -24.54 -1.68 17.88
CA GLU A 97 -23.21 -2.18 18.21
C GLU A 97 -22.95 -3.59 17.62
N GLN A 98 -23.98 -4.45 17.59
CA GLN A 98 -23.87 -5.79 17.02
C GLN A 98 -23.64 -5.74 15.50
N ASP A 99 -24.34 -4.85 14.79
CA ASP A 99 -24.17 -4.68 13.34
C ASP A 99 -22.75 -4.18 13.00
N LEU A 100 -22.17 -3.34 13.86
CA LEU A 100 -20.78 -2.91 13.74
C LEU A 100 -19.77 -4.06 13.96
N PHE A 101 -20.09 -5.01 14.85
CA PHE A 101 -19.26 -6.20 15.04
C PHE A 101 -19.31 -7.17 13.86
N ASP A 102 -20.41 -7.20 13.11
CA ASP A 102 -20.57 -8.05 11.92
C ASP A 102 -19.76 -7.55 10.71
N ILE A 103 -19.38 -6.26 10.68
CA ILE A 103 -18.54 -5.72 9.61
C ILE A 103 -17.12 -6.30 9.70
N LYS A 104 -16.76 -7.08 8.68
CA LYS A 104 -15.49 -7.78 8.59
C LYS A 104 -14.27 -6.84 8.75
N ASP A 105 -13.38 -7.24 9.65
CA ASP A 105 -12.13 -6.56 10.01
C ASP A 105 -12.26 -5.21 10.75
N LEU A 106 -13.45 -4.87 11.27
CA LEU A 106 -13.55 -3.88 12.35
C LEU A 106 -13.02 -4.50 13.65
N GLY A 107 -12.19 -3.75 14.37
CA GLY A 107 -11.70 -4.13 15.69
C GLY A 107 -12.24 -3.18 16.75
N ALA A 108 -12.10 -3.55 18.03
CA ALA A 108 -12.60 -2.77 19.17
C ALA A 108 -12.25 -1.27 19.10
N LYS A 109 -11.00 -0.94 18.74
CA LYS A 109 -10.56 0.45 18.59
C LYS A 109 -11.31 1.22 17.49
N SER A 110 -11.59 0.58 16.35
CA SER A 110 -12.33 1.22 15.27
C SER A 110 -13.81 1.41 15.62
N ILE A 111 -14.38 0.52 16.44
CA ILE A 111 -15.75 0.63 16.93
C ILE A 111 -15.85 1.79 17.94
N GLU A 112 -14.90 1.89 18.87
CA GLU A 112 -14.78 3.03 19.79
C GLU A 112 -14.66 4.36 19.03
N GLU A 113 -13.80 4.43 18.02
CA GLU A 113 -13.67 5.61 17.14
C GLU A 113 -15.00 5.99 16.46
N ILE A 114 -15.83 5.01 16.06
CA ILE A 114 -17.15 5.24 15.47
C ILE A 114 -18.09 5.86 16.49
N PHE A 115 -18.19 5.27 17.69
CA PHE A 115 -19.05 5.80 18.77
C PHE A 115 -18.63 7.20 19.21
N GLU A 116 -17.32 7.45 19.35
CA GLU A 116 -16.79 8.78 19.67
C GLU A 116 -17.11 9.79 18.56
N GLY A 117 -16.98 9.39 17.29
CA GLY A 117 -17.31 10.22 16.14
C GLY A 117 -18.79 10.61 16.10
N LEU A 118 -19.68 9.64 16.32
CA LEU A 118 -21.13 9.87 16.42
C LEU A 118 -21.46 10.78 17.60
N ASN A 119 -20.89 10.52 18.78
CA ASN A 119 -21.14 11.32 19.97
C ASN A 119 -20.66 12.77 19.80
N ARG A 120 -19.53 12.99 19.11
CA ARG A 120 -19.05 14.34 18.75
C ARG A 120 -19.97 15.05 17.77
N SER A 121 -20.68 14.31 16.92
CA SER A 121 -21.59 14.89 15.93
C SER A 121 -22.96 15.25 16.50
N ILE A 122 -23.38 14.61 17.60
CA ILE A 122 -24.72 14.74 18.19
C ILE A 122 -24.75 15.82 19.30
N ILE A 123 -23.60 16.17 19.88
CA ILE A 123 -23.44 17.19 20.93
C ILE A 123 -22.92 18.50 20.34
#